data_AF-A0A340XIP9-F1
#
_entry.id   AF-A0A340XIP9-F1
#
_cell.length_a   1.000
_cell.length_b   1.000
_cell.length_c   1.000
_cell.angle_alpha   90.00
_cell.angle_beta   90.00
_cell.angle_gamma   90.00
#
_symmetry.space_group_name_H-M   'P 1'
#
loop_
_entity.id
_entity.type
_entity.pdbx_description
1 polymer ?
#
loop_
_entity_poly.entity_id
_entity_poly.type
_entity_poly.pdbx_seq_one_letter_code
_entity_poly.pdbx_strand_id
1 'polypeptide(L)'
;MGMMKKKSEEKPRFRSIVHAVQAGIFVERMYRKSYHMVGLAYPEAVIVTLKDVDKWSFDVFALNEASGEHSLKFMIYELFTRYDLINRFKIPVSCLIAFAEALEVGYSKYKNPYHNLIHAADVTQTVHYIMLHTGIMHWLTELEILAMVFAAAIHDYEHTGTTNNFHIQTRSDVAILYNDRSVLENHHVSAAYRLMQEEEMNVLVNLSKDDWRDLRNLVIEMVLSTDMSGHFQQIKNIRNSLQQPEGLDKAKTMSLILHAADISHPAKSWQLHHRWTMALMEEFFLQGDKEAELGLPFSPLCDRKSTMVAQSQIGFIDFIVEPTFSLLTDSTEKIIIPLIEEDSKTKTPSYGASRRSNMKGTMNDGTYSPDYSLASVDLKSFKNNLADVIQQNKERWKELAAQGEPDLHKNSEDLVSAEEKHAETHS
;
A
#
# COMPACT_ATOMS: atom_id res chain seq x y z
N MET A 1 11.44 46.03 -34.95
CA MET A 1 10.58 46.00 -33.74
C MET A 1 9.77 44.72 -33.75
N GLY A 2 10.21 43.70 -33.04
CA GLY A 2 9.46 42.46 -32.86
C GLY A 2 8.86 42.42 -31.46
N MET A 3 7.55 42.59 -31.34
CA MET A 3 6.84 42.44 -30.06
C MET A 3 6.77 40.97 -29.68
N MET A 4 7.54 40.57 -28.67
CA MET A 4 7.37 39.29 -27.99
C MET A 4 6.02 39.29 -27.27
N LYS A 5 5.12 38.39 -27.65
CA LYS A 5 3.90 38.09 -26.89
C LYS A 5 4.32 37.57 -25.51
N LYS A 6 4.05 38.37 -24.48
CA LYS A 6 4.08 37.93 -23.07
C LYS A 6 3.13 36.74 -22.92
N LYS A 7 3.67 35.56 -22.59
CA LYS A 7 2.86 34.42 -22.13
C LYS A 7 2.09 34.87 -20.90
N SER A 8 0.78 34.70 -20.90
CA SER A 8 -0.04 34.85 -19.70
C SER A 8 0.31 33.74 -18.72
N GLU A 9 0.83 34.09 -17.55
CA GLU A 9 0.81 33.20 -16.38
C GLU A 9 -0.65 32.82 -16.13
N GLU A 10 -1.00 31.54 -16.33
CA GLU A 10 -2.30 31.03 -15.91
C GLU A 10 -2.38 31.14 -14.39
N LYS A 11 -3.27 32.00 -13.90
CA LYS A 11 -3.62 32.06 -12.48
C LYS A 11 -4.23 30.71 -12.07
N PRO A 12 -3.83 30.14 -10.92
CA PRO A 12 -4.42 28.90 -10.44
C PRO A 12 -5.93 29.09 -10.22
N ARG A 13 -6.72 28.11 -10.67
CA ARG A 13 -8.18 28.13 -10.55
C ARG A 13 -8.53 28.04 -9.07
N PHE A 14 -9.37 28.95 -8.58
CA PHE A 14 -9.90 29.04 -7.20
C PHE A 14 -10.24 27.69 -6.51
N ARG A 15 -10.56 26.65 -7.28
CA ARG A 15 -10.78 25.28 -6.82
C ARG A 15 -9.54 24.60 -6.18
N SER A 16 -8.31 24.89 -6.62
CA SER A 16 -7.09 24.28 -6.03
C SER A 16 -6.88 24.76 -4.59
N ILE A 17 -7.07 26.07 -4.36
CA ILE A 17 -6.92 26.71 -3.05
C ILE A 17 -7.95 26.19 -2.05
N VAL A 18 -9.23 26.04 -2.48
CA VAL A 18 -10.28 25.49 -1.62
C VAL A 18 -9.98 24.05 -1.22
N HIS A 19 -9.53 23.22 -2.16
CA HIS A 19 -9.15 21.84 -1.86
C HIS A 19 -7.95 21.76 -0.90
N ALA A 20 -6.90 22.54 -1.12
CA ALA A 20 -5.72 22.55 -0.24
C ALA A 20 -6.07 22.97 1.21
N VAL A 21 -6.94 23.99 1.37
CA VAL A 21 -7.43 24.41 2.69
C VAL A 21 -8.28 23.31 3.36
N GLN A 22 -9.19 22.69 2.61
CA GLN A 22 -10.01 21.58 3.11
C GLN A 22 -9.15 20.38 3.53
N ALA A 23 -8.12 20.07 2.76
CA ALA A 23 -7.20 19.00 3.06
C ALA A 23 -6.35 19.31 4.30
N GLY A 24 -5.86 20.54 4.45
CA GLY A 24 -5.19 20.97 5.68
C GLY A 24 -6.07 20.82 6.93
N ILE A 25 -7.35 21.19 6.84
CA ILE A 25 -8.33 20.98 7.93
C ILE A 25 -8.56 19.49 8.20
N PHE A 26 -8.60 18.66 7.17
CA PHE A 26 -8.72 17.21 7.31
C PHE A 26 -7.53 16.60 8.05
N VAL A 27 -6.30 16.94 7.67
CA VAL A 27 -5.09 16.46 8.35
C VAL A 27 -5.01 16.93 9.79
N GLU A 28 -5.38 18.19 10.07
CA GLU A 28 -5.48 18.66 11.46
C GLU A 28 -6.52 17.88 12.28
N ARG A 29 -7.68 17.54 11.69
CA ARG A 29 -8.72 16.73 12.36
C ARG A 29 -8.23 15.32 12.65
N MET A 30 -7.45 14.73 11.74
CA MET A 30 -6.82 13.41 11.87
C MET A 30 -6.04 13.27 13.19
N TYR A 31 -5.32 14.34 13.59
CA TYR A 31 -4.42 14.32 14.77
C TYR A 31 -4.95 15.05 16.01
N ARG A 32 -6.02 15.85 15.93
CA ARG A 32 -6.58 16.58 17.08
C ARG A 32 -7.57 15.78 17.93
N LYS A 33 -8.18 14.72 17.40
CA LYS A 33 -9.08 13.87 18.21
C LYS A 33 -8.23 12.97 19.10
N SER A 34 -8.28 13.22 20.40
CA SER A 34 -7.94 12.20 21.39
C SER A 34 -8.78 10.96 21.08
N TYR A 35 -8.11 9.82 20.87
CA TYR A 35 -8.70 8.57 20.38
C TYR A 35 -9.79 8.07 21.34
N HIS A 36 -11.03 8.55 21.18
CA HIS A 36 -12.19 7.88 21.77
C HIS A 36 -12.56 6.72 20.84
N MET A 37 -11.86 5.60 21.05
CA MET A 37 -12.01 4.34 20.33
C MET A 37 -13.35 3.70 20.69
N VAL A 38 -14.42 4.08 20.01
CA VAL A 38 -15.73 3.43 20.20
C VAL A 38 -15.81 2.21 19.29
N GLY A 39 -15.55 1.02 19.83
CA GLY A 39 -16.04 -0.24 19.24
C GLY A 39 -15.08 -1.43 19.22
N LEU A 40 -13.77 -1.23 19.12
CA LEU A 40 -12.77 -2.31 19.17
C LEU A 40 -11.79 -2.09 20.33
N ALA A 41 -11.66 -3.09 21.21
CA ALA A 41 -10.68 -3.07 22.30
C ALA A 41 -9.34 -3.60 21.77
N TYR A 42 -8.28 -2.83 21.96
CA TYR A 42 -6.95 -3.17 21.46
C TYR A 42 -6.13 -3.85 22.57
N PRO A 43 -5.55 -5.03 22.32
CA PRO A 43 -4.54 -5.59 23.20
C PRO A 43 -3.36 -4.63 23.35
N GLU A 44 -2.75 -4.55 24.54
CA GLU A 44 -1.61 -3.67 24.81
C GLU A 44 -0.47 -3.86 23.80
N ALA A 45 -0.17 -5.13 23.44
CA ALA A 45 0.84 -5.47 22.45
C ALA A 45 0.53 -4.87 21.06
N VAL A 46 -0.75 -4.88 20.65
CA VAL A 46 -1.18 -4.27 19.38
C VAL A 46 -0.98 -2.75 19.43
N ILE A 47 -1.34 -2.10 20.54
CA ILE A 47 -1.12 -0.66 20.73
C ILE A 47 0.36 -0.33 20.58
N VAL A 48 1.25 -1.13 21.16
CA VAL A 48 2.71 -0.94 21.05
C VAL A 48 3.15 -1.02 19.58
N THR A 49 2.73 -2.04 18.83
CA THR A 49 3.11 -2.17 17.41
C THR A 49 2.60 -1.01 16.55
N LEU A 50 1.36 -0.55 16.79
CA LEU A 50 0.74 0.51 15.99
C LEU A 50 1.31 1.91 16.25
N LYS A 51 2.16 2.10 17.26
CA LYS A 51 2.90 3.36 17.44
C LYS A 51 3.79 3.67 16.23
N ASP A 52 4.23 2.64 15.52
CA ASP A 52 5.11 2.76 14.37
C ASP A 52 4.37 2.68 13.02
N VAL A 53 3.04 2.70 13.00
CA VAL A 53 2.24 2.55 11.76
C VAL A 53 2.50 3.66 10.74
N ASP A 54 2.94 4.84 11.17
CA ASP A 54 3.32 5.95 10.28
C ASP A 54 4.77 5.79 9.74
N LYS A 55 5.52 4.74 10.11
CA LYS A 55 6.93 4.56 9.71
C LYS A 55 7.08 3.54 8.58
N TRP A 56 8.10 3.73 7.75
CA TRP A 56 8.45 2.77 6.69
C TRP A 56 8.98 1.45 7.25
N SER A 57 9.57 1.51 8.45
CA SER A 57 10.09 0.35 9.17
C SER A 57 9.01 -0.41 9.95
N PHE A 58 7.72 -0.15 9.70
CA PHE A 58 6.64 -0.84 10.38
C PHE A 58 6.75 -2.35 10.17
N ASP A 59 6.72 -3.11 11.27
CA ASP A 59 6.80 -4.56 11.24
C ASP A 59 5.39 -5.16 11.29
N VAL A 60 4.86 -5.49 10.10
CA VAL A 60 3.55 -6.11 9.94
C VAL A 60 3.47 -7.51 10.58
N PHE A 61 4.59 -8.23 10.65
CA PHE A 61 4.61 -9.55 11.28
C PHE A 61 4.50 -9.44 12.80
N ALA A 62 5.17 -8.44 13.40
CA ALA A 62 5.01 -8.13 14.82
C ALA A 62 3.56 -7.74 15.15
N LEU A 63 2.89 -6.94 14.29
CA LEU A 63 1.45 -6.67 14.44
C LEU A 63 0.64 -7.97 14.36
N ASN A 64 0.95 -8.86 13.40
CA ASN A 64 0.21 -10.10 13.24
C ASN A 64 0.31 -11.01 14.48
N GLU A 65 1.51 -11.14 15.04
CA GLU A 65 1.72 -11.88 16.29
C GLU A 65 0.99 -11.22 17.47
N ALA A 66 1.18 -9.91 17.65
CA ALA A 66 0.57 -9.15 18.75
C ALA A 66 -0.97 -9.16 18.73
N SER A 67 -1.56 -9.29 17.54
CA SER A 67 -3.00 -9.31 17.33
C SER A 67 -3.62 -10.71 17.39
N GLY A 68 -2.82 -11.77 17.52
CA GLY A 68 -3.30 -13.15 17.44
C GLY A 68 -3.80 -13.51 16.04
N GLU A 69 -3.00 -13.21 15.01
CA GLU A 69 -3.30 -13.45 13.59
C GLU A 69 -4.45 -12.60 13.01
N HIS A 70 -4.59 -11.37 13.52
CA HIS A 70 -5.64 -10.43 13.09
C HIS A 70 -5.07 -9.09 12.58
N SER A 71 -3.89 -9.11 11.95
CA SER A 71 -3.19 -7.88 11.52
C SER A 71 -4.03 -7.02 10.58
N LEU A 72 -4.76 -7.62 9.64
CA LEU A 72 -5.56 -6.90 8.65
C LEU A 72 -6.75 -6.19 9.32
N LYS A 73 -7.47 -6.87 10.22
CA LYS A 73 -8.59 -6.28 10.98
C LYS A 73 -8.15 -5.06 11.77
N PHE A 74 -7.05 -5.17 12.51
CA PHE A 74 -6.54 -4.04 13.30
C PHE A 74 -6.00 -2.92 12.42
N MET A 75 -5.35 -3.23 11.29
CA MET A 75 -4.88 -2.22 10.33
C MET A 75 -6.05 -1.45 9.70
N ILE A 76 -7.11 -2.15 9.26
CA ILE A 76 -8.32 -1.53 8.72
C ILE A 76 -8.94 -0.61 9.75
N TYR A 77 -9.18 -1.10 10.98
CA TYR A 77 -9.84 -0.30 12.02
C TYR A 77 -9.00 0.92 12.40
N GLU A 78 -7.68 0.75 12.54
CA GLU A 78 -6.75 1.83 12.84
C GLU A 78 -6.82 2.93 11.79
N LEU A 79 -6.69 2.60 10.51
CA LEU A 79 -6.67 3.59 9.44
C LEU A 79 -8.04 4.22 9.20
N PHE A 80 -9.13 3.45 9.30
CA PHE A 80 -10.49 4.00 9.21
C PHE A 80 -10.80 4.98 10.33
N THR A 81 -10.29 4.72 11.53
CA THR A 81 -10.42 5.63 12.68
C THR A 81 -9.53 6.85 12.52
N ARG A 82 -8.25 6.65 12.18
CA ARG A 82 -7.24 7.70 12.03
C ARG A 82 -7.68 8.72 11.01
N TYR A 83 -8.09 8.28 9.82
CA TYR A 83 -8.61 9.15 8.75
C TYR A 83 -10.05 9.66 8.98
N ASP A 84 -10.65 9.45 10.16
CA ASP A 84 -12.03 9.84 10.50
C ASP A 84 -13.11 9.32 9.53
N LEU A 85 -12.81 8.24 8.78
CA LEU A 85 -13.67 7.69 7.72
C LEU A 85 -14.95 7.11 8.29
N ILE A 86 -14.87 6.47 9.47
CA ILE A 86 -16.03 5.91 10.17
C ILE A 86 -17.08 6.98 10.42
N ASN A 87 -16.67 8.12 10.99
CA ASN A 87 -17.58 9.22 11.28
C ASN A 87 -18.03 9.93 10.00
N ARG A 88 -17.09 10.18 9.07
CA ARG A 88 -17.34 10.93 7.85
C ARG A 88 -18.37 10.26 6.94
N PHE A 89 -18.30 8.94 6.82
CA PHE A 89 -19.19 8.13 5.97
C PHE A 89 -20.24 7.37 6.77
N LYS A 90 -20.31 7.60 8.08
CA LYS A 90 -21.26 6.97 9.01
C LYS A 90 -21.21 5.44 8.91
N ILE A 91 -20.02 4.87 8.84
CA ILE A 91 -19.81 3.42 8.73
C ILE A 91 -20.25 2.77 10.05
N PRO A 92 -21.23 1.85 10.07
CA PRO A 92 -21.58 1.13 11.28
C PRO A 92 -20.38 0.31 11.76
N VAL A 93 -19.94 0.52 13.00
CA VAL A 93 -18.73 -0.13 13.53
C VAL A 93 -18.88 -1.66 13.58
N SER A 94 -20.09 -2.15 13.89
CA SER A 94 -20.40 -3.59 13.83
C SER A 94 -20.19 -4.17 12.43
N CYS A 95 -20.59 -3.44 11.38
CA CYS A 95 -20.38 -3.89 10.01
C CYS A 95 -18.90 -3.88 9.61
N LEU A 96 -18.14 -2.89 10.07
CA LEU A 96 -16.69 -2.83 9.82
C LEU A 96 -15.96 -4.02 10.44
N ILE A 97 -16.30 -4.38 11.67
CA ILE A 97 -15.72 -5.55 12.36
C ILE A 97 -16.11 -6.83 11.64
N ALA A 98 -17.40 -7.06 11.38
CA ALA A 98 -17.88 -8.26 10.70
C ALA A 98 -17.28 -8.43 9.30
N PHE A 99 -17.19 -7.34 8.54
CA PHE A 99 -16.55 -7.34 7.22
C PHE A 99 -15.06 -7.69 7.31
N ALA A 100 -14.31 -7.06 8.23
CA ALA A 100 -12.88 -7.31 8.38
C ALA A 100 -12.58 -8.76 8.81
N GLU A 101 -13.40 -9.34 9.70
CA GLU A 101 -13.28 -10.74 10.11
C GLU A 101 -13.57 -11.70 8.95
N ALA A 102 -14.63 -11.45 8.16
CA ALA A 102 -14.94 -12.23 6.98
C ALA A 102 -13.84 -12.11 5.89
N LEU A 103 -13.21 -10.94 5.81
CA LEU A 103 -12.09 -10.69 4.90
C LEU A 103 -10.87 -11.54 5.29
N GLU A 104 -10.48 -11.55 6.56
CA GLU A 104 -9.38 -12.39 7.06
C GLU A 104 -9.64 -13.89 6.87
N VAL A 105 -10.90 -14.34 7.03
CA VAL A 105 -11.29 -15.73 6.73
C VAL A 105 -11.06 -16.07 5.26
N GLY A 106 -11.43 -15.20 4.33
CA GLY A 106 -11.22 -15.47 2.91
C GLY A 106 -9.74 -15.39 2.49
N TYR A 107 -8.94 -14.52 3.09
CA TYR A 107 -7.48 -14.53 2.91
C TYR A 107 -6.83 -15.82 3.41
N SER A 108 -7.37 -16.42 4.48
CA SER A 108 -6.88 -17.68 5.04
C SER A 108 -7.38 -18.94 4.33
N LYS A 109 -8.30 -18.81 3.37
CA LYS A 109 -9.00 -19.92 2.70
C LYS A 109 -8.05 -20.95 2.08
N TYR A 110 -6.98 -20.49 1.43
CA TYR A 110 -6.03 -21.36 0.72
C TYR A 110 -4.70 -21.56 1.46
N LYS A 111 -4.53 -20.91 2.62
CA LYS A 111 -3.33 -21.01 3.47
C LYS A 111 -2.03 -20.69 2.72
N ASN A 112 -2.08 -19.61 1.95
CA ASN A 112 -0.97 -19.19 1.09
C ASN A 112 0.23 -18.69 1.92
N PRO A 113 1.47 -19.07 1.54
CA PRO A 113 2.66 -18.53 2.18
C PRO A 113 2.81 -17.00 2.04
N TYR A 114 2.50 -16.43 0.86
CA TYR A 114 2.66 -15.00 0.57
C TYR A 114 1.32 -14.27 0.51
N HIS A 115 0.41 -14.67 -0.40
CA HIS A 115 -0.84 -13.93 -0.65
C HIS A 115 -1.89 -14.23 0.44
N ASN A 116 -1.68 -13.69 1.64
CA ASN A 116 -2.48 -13.89 2.85
C ASN A 116 -2.82 -12.56 3.54
N LEU A 117 -3.49 -12.61 4.71
CA LEU A 117 -3.96 -11.42 5.40
C LEU A 117 -2.81 -10.49 5.85
N ILE A 118 -1.62 -11.04 6.11
CA ILE A 118 -0.45 -10.25 6.52
C ILE A 118 0.03 -9.41 5.34
N HIS A 119 0.03 -9.98 4.13
CA HIS A 119 0.38 -9.25 2.91
C HIS A 119 -0.62 -8.12 2.66
N ALA A 120 -1.93 -8.39 2.76
CA ALA A 120 -2.96 -7.35 2.65
C ALA A 120 -2.77 -6.23 3.69
N ALA A 121 -2.42 -6.57 4.94
CA ALA A 121 -2.12 -5.60 5.98
C ALA A 121 -0.88 -4.75 5.66
N ASP A 122 0.18 -5.37 5.11
CA ASP A 122 1.41 -4.68 4.69
C ASP A 122 1.14 -3.69 3.56
N VAL A 123 0.42 -4.10 2.52
CA VAL A 123 0.04 -3.24 1.40
C VAL A 123 -0.83 -2.08 1.87
N THR A 124 -1.80 -2.34 2.76
CA THR A 124 -2.66 -1.29 3.34
C THR A 124 -1.86 -0.26 4.14
N GLN A 125 -0.93 -0.70 4.99
CA GLN A 125 -0.04 0.19 5.74
C GLN A 125 0.92 0.95 4.82
N THR A 126 1.44 0.29 3.78
CA THR A 126 2.36 0.89 2.82
C THR A 126 1.68 1.98 2.01
N VAL A 127 0.43 1.77 1.56
CA VAL A 127 -0.41 2.79 0.93
C VAL A 127 -0.59 3.99 1.87
N HIS A 128 -0.90 3.74 3.15
CA HIS A 128 -0.99 4.79 4.16
C HIS A 128 0.32 5.58 4.29
N TYR A 129 1.46 4.90 4.40
CA TYR A 129 2.78 5.54 4.51
C TYR A 129 3.07 6.42 3.28
N ILE A 130 2.87 5.89 2.07
CA ILE A 130 3.08 6.64 0.83
C ILE A 130 2.18 7.88 0.84
N MET A 131 0.90 7.74 1.20
CA MET A 131 -0.01 8.88 1.21
C MET A 131 0.41 9.97 2.19
N LEU A 132 0.89 9.57 3.37
CA LEU A 132 1.30 10.44 4.45
C LEU A 132 2.61 11.17 4.15
N HIS A 133 3.67 10.44 3.78
CA HIS A 133 5.02 10.99 3.64
C HIS A 133 5.28 11.67 2.30
N THR A 134 4.48 11.36 1.27
CA THR A 134 4.52 12.12 0.01
C THR A 134 3.62 13.34 0.04
N GLY A 135 2.70 13.43 1.01
CA GLY A 135 1.68 14.46 1.07
C GLY A 135 0.56 14.29 0.05
N ILE A 136 0.47 13.18 -0.69
CA ILE A 136 -0.60 12.93 -1.67
C ILE A 136 -1.99 12.99 -1.02
N MET A 137 -2.09 12.69 0.27
CA MET A 137 -3.34 12.81 1.02
C MET A 137 -3.93 14.23 0.97
N HIS A 138 -3.10 15.26 0.73
CA HIS A 138 -3.56 16.65 0.58
C HIS A 138 -4.22 16.94 -0.79
N TRP A 139 -4.02 16.04 -1.74
CA TRP A 139 -4.60 16.11 -3.09
C TRP A 139 -5.87 15.25 -3.24
N LEU A 140 -6.02 14.26 -2.36
CA LEU A 140 -7.14 13.33 -2.34
C LEU A 140 -8.34 13.88 -1.56
N THR A 141 -9.55 13.49 -1.97
CA THR A 141 -10.77 13.67 -1.19
C THR A 141 -10.91 12.59 -0.13
N GLU A 142 -11.76 12.81 0.87
CA GLU A 142 -12.07 11.80 1.90
C GLU A 142 -12.61 10.48 1.27
N LEU A 143 -13.35 10.56 0.15
CA LEU A 143 -13.87 9.38 -0.56
C LEU A 143 -12.76 8.62 -1.29
N GLU A 144 -11.82 9.34 -1.89
CA GLU A 144 -10.64 8.76 -2.55
C GLU A 144 -9.70 8.12 -1.51
N ILE A 145 -9.54 8.69 -0.32
CA ILE A 145 -8.78 8.08 0.78
C ILE A 145 -9.48 6.79 1.26
N LEU A 146 -10.81 6.82 1.43
CA LEU A 146 -11.58 5.60 1.72
C LEU A 146 -11.35 4.54 0.64
N ALA A 147 -11.41 4.91 -0.64
CA ALA A 147 -11.17 4.00 -1.74
C ALA A 147 -9.74 3.41 -1.71
N MET A 148 -8.70 4.21 -1.45
CA MET A 148 -7.30 3.73 -1.35
C MET A 148 -7.14 2.65 -0.28
N VAL A 149 -7.59 2.95 0.94
CA VAL A 149 -7.44 2.03 2.08
C VAL A 149 -8.30 0.78 1.85
N PHE A 150 -9.52 0.94 1.34
CA PHE A 150 -10.41 -0.18 1.05
C PHE A 150 -9.87 -1.08 -0.06
N ALA A 151 -9.38 -0.52 -1.17
CA ALA A 151 -8.82 -1.29 -2.28
C ALA A 151 -7.59 -2.08 -1.84
N ALA A 152 -6.65 -1.45 -1.10
CA ALA A 152 -5.47 -2.14 -0.56
C ALA A 152 -5.84 -3.32 0.34
N ALA A 153 -6.86 -3.16 1.19
CA ALA A 153 -7.30 -4.20 2.10
C ALA A 153 -7.91 -5.43 1.40
N ILE A 154 -8.45 -5.28 0.18
CA ILE A 154 -9.17 -6.35 -0.53
C ILE A 154 -8.45 -6.89 -1.77
N HIS A 155 -7.33 -6.29 -2.17
CA HIS A 155 -6.80 -6.43 -3.53
C HIS A 155 -6.48 -7.87 -3.94
N ASP A 156 -6.19 -8.74 -2.96
CA ASP A 156 -5.84 -10.16 -3.10
C ASP A 156 -6.82 -11.12 -2.41
N TYR A 157 -8.04 -10.65 -2.14
CA TYR A 157 -9.00 -11.42 -1.36
C TYR A 157 -9.33 -12.79 -1.99
N GLU A 158 -9.17 -13.87 -1.22
CA GLU A 158 -9.27 -15.28 -1.67
C GLU A 158 -8.28 -15.69 -2.78
N HIS A 159 -7.07 -15.13 -2.82
CA HIS A 159 -6.00 -15.60 -3.70
C HIS A 159 -5.74 -17.11 -3.54
N THR A 160 -5.51 -17.83 -4.63
CA THR A 160 -5.44 -19.32 -4.64
C THR A 160 -4.04 -19.89 -4.41
N GLY A 161 -3.07 -19.00 -4.21
CA GLY A 161 -1.66 -19.38 -4.14
C GLY A 161 -1.07 -19.74 -5.51
N THR A 162 -1.74 -19.35 -6.61
CA THR A 162 -1.32 -19.63 -7.97
C THR A 162 -1.62 -18.45 -8.88
N THR A 163 -0.90 -18.33 -9.99
CA THR A 163 -0.96 -17.20 -10.92
C THR A 163 -2.16 -17.25 -11.87
N ASN A 164 -2.50 -16.09 -12.46
CA ASN A 164 -3.47 -16.00 -13.57
C ASN A 164 -3.15 -16.99 -14.71
N ASN A 165 -1.89 -17.16 -15.08
CA ASN A 165 -1.48 -18.11 -16.12
C ASN A 165 -1.80 -19.56 -15.73
N PHE A 166 -1.56 -19.95 -14.48
CA PHE A 166 -1.92 -21.29 -13.99
C PHE A 166 -3.44 -21.53 -14.10
N HIS A 167 -4.25 -20.55 -13.68
CA HIS A 167 -5.71 -20.59 -13.80
C HIS A 167 -6.20 -20.77 -15.24
N ILE A 168 -5.56 -20.09 -16.20
CA ILE A 168 -5.87 -20.16 -17.64
C ILE A 168 -5.46 -21.52 -18.21
N GLN A 169 -4.24 -21.98 -17.93
CA GLN A 169 -3.74 -23.26 -18.45
C GLN A 169 -4.54 -24.46 -17.93
N THR A 170 -4.97 -24.40 -16.67
CA THR A 170 -5.79 -25.45 -16.04
C THR A 170 -7.28 -25.31 -16.33
N ARG A 171 -7.71 -24.23 -16.99
CA ARG A 171 -9.13 -23.91 -17.28
C ARG A 171 -10.01 -23.95 -16.04
N SER A 172 -9.48 -23.40 -14.95
CA SER A 172 -10.21 -23.28 -13.69
C SER A 172 -11.55 -22.54 -13.87
N ASP A 173 -12.51 -22.78 -12.97
CA ASP A 173 -13.81 -22.12 -13.01
C ASP A 173 -13.69 -20.58 -13.02
N VAL A 174 -12.71 -20.04 -12.28
CA VAL A 174 -12.47 -18.59 -12.20
C VAL A 174 -11.97 -18.04 -13.53
N ALA A 175 -11.08 -18.76 -14.24
CA ALA A 175 -10.62 -18.36 -15.57
C ALA A 175 -11.75 -18.37 -16.60
N ILE A 176 -12.61 -19.40 -16.57
CA ILE A 176 -13.79 -19.47 -17.44
C ILE A 176 -14.78 -18.34 -17.13
N LEU A 177 -15.00 -18.04 -15.85
CA LEU A 177 -15.91 -16.97 -15.42
C LEU A 177 -15.46 -15.59 -15.93
N TYR A 178 -14.16 -15.29 -15.84
CA TYR A 178 -13.59 -13.99 -16.23
C TYR A 178 -12.97 -13.98 -17.62
N ASN A 179 -13.17 -15.04 -18.41
CA ASN A 179 -12.72 -15.15 -19.80
C ASN A 179 -11.22 -14.82 -19.97
N ASP A 180 -10.39 -15.40 -19.11
CA ASP A 180 -8.92 -15.28 -19.11
C ASP A 180 -8.36 -13.86 -18.95
N ARG A 181 -9.17 -12.89 -18.49
CA ARG A 181 -8.74 -11.49 -18.29
C ARG A 181 -8.65 -11.16 -16.82
N SER A 182 -7.45 -10.82 -16.34
CA SER A 182 -7.16 -10.41 -14.95
C SER A 182 -7.97 -11.27 -13.96
N VAL A 183 -7.75 -12.59 -14.06
CA VAL A 183 -8.67 -13.62 -13.57
C VAL A 183 -8.84 -13.51 -12.06
N LEU A 184 -7.72 -13.39 -11.35
CA LEU A 184 -7.66 -13.25 -9.90
C LEU A 184 -8.11 -11.86 -9.47
N GLU A 185 -7.64 -10.79 -10.12
CA GLU A 185 -7.96 -9.42 -9.75
C GLU A 185 -9.47 -9.12 -9.88
N ASN A 186 -10.11 -9.67 -10.92
CA ASN A 186 -11.57 -9.64 -11.03
C ASN A 186 -12.25 -10.44 -9.92
N HIS A 187 -11.71 -11.60 -9.53
CA HIS A 187 -12.23 -12.40 -8.42
C HIS A 187 -12.17 -11.64 -7.10
N HIS A 188 -11.01 -11.07 -6.76
CA HIS A 188 -10.77 -10.35 -5.50
C HIS A 188 -11.81 -9.26 -5.28
N VAL A 189 -11.96 -8.35 -6.26
CA VAL A 189 -12.91 -7.24 -6.16
C VAL A 189 -14.36 -7.74 -6.18
N SER A 190 -14.70 -8.69 -7.05
CA SER A 190 -16.06 -9.23 -7.16
C SER A 190 -16.51 -9.93 -5.88
N ALA A 191 -15.64 -10.75 -5.29
CA ALA A 191 -15.89 -11.50 -4.07
C ALA A 191 -15.99 -10.58 -2.85
N ALA A 192 -15.11 -9.60 -2.70
CA ALA A 192 -15.16 -8.63 -1.61
C ALA A 192 -16.46 -7.80 -1.61
N TYR A 193 -16.93 -7.37 -2.79
CA TYR A 193 -18.23 -6.70 -2.91
C TYR A 193 -19.42 -7.63 -2.68
N ARG A 194 -19.27 -8.93 -2.93
CA ARG A 194 -20.29 -9.93 -2.63
C ARG A 194 -20.48 -10.11 -1.12
N LEU A 195 -19.40 -10.05 -0.32
CA LEU A 195 -19.52 -10.05 1.14
C LEU A 195 -20.46 -8.92 1.61
N MET A 196 -20.30 -7.72 1.05
CA MET A 196 -21.11 -6.55 1.41
C MET A 196 -22.57 -6.62 0.91
N GLN A 197 -22.99 -7.70 0.24
CA GLN A 197 -24.42 -7.93 -0.04
C GLN A 197 -25.17 -8.43 1.20
N GLU A 198 -24.47 -9.03 2.17
CA GLU A 198 -25.03 -9.31 3.49
C GLU A 198 -25.07 -8.01 4.30
N GLU A 199 -26.22 -7.67 4.87
CA GLU A 199 -26.44 -6.38 5.55
C GLU A 199 -25.47 -6.17 6.72
N GLU A 200 -25.13 -7.25 7.43
CA GLU A 200 -24.21 -7.24 8.57
C GLU A 200 -22.78 -6.90 8.16
N MET A 201 -22.39 -7.07 6.89
CA MET A 201 -21.05 -6.78 6.38
C MET A 201 -21.01 -5.54 5.49
N ASN A 202 -22.12 -4.84 5.29
CA ASN A 202 -22.20 -3.73 4.36
C ASN A 202 -21.62 -2.42 4.95
N VAL A 203 -20.29 -2.30 4.91
CA VAL A 203 -19.56 -1.12 5.40
C VAL A 203 -19.89 0.18 4.63
N LEU A 204 -20.48 0.07 3.44
CA LEU A 204 -20.80 1.19 2.55
C LEU A 204 -22.29 1.58 2.57
N VAL A 205 -23.09 1.00 3.49
CA VAL A 205 -24.56 1.14 3.52
C VAL A 205 -25.07 2.58 3.56
N ASN A 206 -24.30 3.49 4.19
CA ASN A 206 -24.69 4.89 4.37
C ASN A 206 -24.12 5.86 3.32
N LEU A 207 -23.42 5.35 2.30
CA LEU A 207 -22.98 6.18 1.18
C LEU A 207 -24.16 6.65 0.34
N SER A 208 -24.03 7.84 -0.24
CA SER A 208 -24.95 8.26 -1.29
C SER A 208 -24.76 7.37 -2.53
N LYS A 209 -25.77 7.33 -3.41
CA LYS A 209 -25.68 6.53 -4.64
C LYS A 209 -24.52 6.96 -5.55
N ASP A 210 -24.24 8.26 -5.60
CA ASP A 210 -23.13 8.80 -6.39
C ASP A 210 -21.78 8.44 -5.73
N ASP A 211 -21.64 8.65 -4.41
CA ASP A 211 -20.41 8.28 -3.69
C ASP A 211 -20.11 6.78 -3.79
N TRP A 212 -21.14 5.93 -3.69
CA TRP A 212 -21.00 4.48 -3.82
C TRP A 212 -20.52 4.09 -5.22
N ARG A 213 -21.09 4.69 -6.27
CA ARG A 213 -20.68 4.43 -7.66
C ARG A 213 -19.24 4.88 -7.89
N ASP A 214 -18.90 6.08 -7.42
CA ASP A 214 -17.59 6.68 -7.65
C ASP A 214 -16.51 5.91 -6.88
N LEU A 215 -16.75 5.54 -5.61
CA LEU A 215 -15.86 4.66 -4.85
C LEU A 215 -15.69 3.31 -5.54
N ARG A 216 -16.79 2.68 -5.98
CA ARG A 216 -16.72 1.37 -6.66
C ARG A 216 -15.88 1.43 -7.93
N ASN A 217 -16.03 2.47 -8.74
CA ASN A 217 -15.23 2.64 -9.95
C ASN A 217 -13.74 2.77 -9.63
N LEU A 218 -13.38 3.58 -8.63
CA LEU A 218 -12.00 3.76 -8.17
C LEU A 218 -11.40 2.44 -7.66
N VAL A 219 -12.12 1.71 -6.81
CA VAL A 219 -11.66 0.43 -6.24
C VAL A 219 -11.45 -0.62 -7.33
N ILE A 220 -12.38 -0.75 -8.29
CA ILE A 220 -12.22 -1.68 -9.41
C ILE A 220 -11.00 -1.32 -10.25
N GLU A 221 -10.82 -0.04 -10.60
CA GLU A 221 -9.67 0.38 -11.41
C GLU A 221 -8.34 0.13 -10.70
N MET A 222 -8.27 0.39 -9.39
CA MET A 222 -7.06 0.15 -8.59
C MET A 222 -6.73 -1.33 -8.48
N VAL A 223 -7.69 -2.17 -8.07
CA VAL A 223 -7.45 -3.62 -7.90
C VAL A 223 -7.12 -4.28 -9.24
N LEU A 224 -7.81 -3.96 -10.33
CA LEU A 224 -7.43 -4.50 -11.65
C LEU A 224 -6.06 -4.02 -12.14
N SER A 225 -5.54 -2.93 -11.58
CA SER A 225 -4.22 -2.41 -11.94
C SER A 225 -3.07 -3.10 -11.21
N THR A 226 -3.33 -3.99 -10.24
CA THR A 226 -2.30 -4.82 -9.61
C THR A 226 -1.91 -6.02 -10.49
N ASP A 227 -2.72 -6.35 -11.52
CA ASP A 227 -2.38 -7.38 -12.50
C ASP A 227 -1.03 -7.08 -13.18
N MET A 228 -0.03 -7.90 -12.85
CA MET A 228 1.34 -7.77 -13.34
C MET A 228 1.46 -7.87 -14.86
N SER A 229 0.48 -8.44 -15.58
CA SER A 229 0.47 -8.44 -17.04
C SER A 229 0.32 -7.02 -17.63
N GLY A 230 -0.30 -6.11 -16.87
CA GLY A 230 -0.49 -4.70 -17.23
C GLY A 230 0.67 -3.78 -16.83
N HIS A 231 1.62 -4.25 -16.02
CA HIS A 231 2.66 -3.44 -15.38
C HIS A 231 3.37 -2.48 -16.36
N PHE A 232 3.99 -3.00 -17.42
CA PHE A 232 4.77 -2.16 -18.34
C PHE A 232 3.91 -1.15 -19.10
N GLN A 233 2.65 -1.51 -19.40
CA GLN A 233 1.72 -0.61 -20.06
C GLN A 233 1.26 0.52 -19.12
N GLN A 234 1.03 0.20 -17.84
CA GLN A 234 0.71 1.19 -16.80
C GLN A 234 1.87 2.18 -16.62
N ILE A 235 3.10 1.69 -16.41
CA ILE A 235 4.33 2.51 -16.28
C ILE A 235 4.51 3.43 -17.48
N LYS A 236 4.36 2.90 -18.71
CA LYS A 236 4.46 3.69 -19.94
C LYS A 236 3.39 4.78 -20.02
N ASN A 237 2.14 4.46 -19.70
CA ASN A 237 1.04 5.41 -19.77
C ASN A 237 1.23 6.58 -18.81
N ILE A 238 1.61 6.31 -17.56
CA ILE A 238 1.81 7.35 -16.55
C ILE A 238 3.05 8.20 -16.89
N ARG A 239 4.15 7.58 -17.34
CA ARG A 239 5.32 8.33 -17.81
C ARG A 239 4.98 9.29 -18.95
N ASN A 240 4.11 8.90 -19.87
CA ASN A 240 3.62 9.79 -20.92
C ASN A 240 2.78 10.93 -20.35
N SER A 241 1.88 10.66 -19.39
CA SER A 241 1.07 11.68 -18.72
C SER A 241 1.92 12.68 -17.91
N LEU A 242 3.07 12.27 -17.38
CA LEU A 242 4.02 13.19 -16.73
C LEU A 242 4.58 14.25 -17.68
N GLN A 243 4.61 13.99 -18.99
CA GLN A 243 5.09 14.95 -19.97
C GLN A 243 3.99 15.91 -20.46
N GLN A 244 2.72 15.60 -20.18
CA GLN A 244 1.59 16.39 -20.63
C GLN A 244 1.26 17.54 -19.64
N PRO A 245 0.72 18.67 -20.15
CA PRO A 245 0.33 19.81 -19.34
C PRO A 245 -0.98 19.60 -18.58
N GLU A 246 -1.86 18.66 -19.00
CA GLU A 246 -3.18 18.45 -18.36
C GLU A 246 -3.12 17.88 -16.93
N GLY A 247 -1.93 17.61 -16.39
CA GLY A 247 -1.75 17.00 -15.07
C GLY A 247 -1.89 15.49 -15.11
N LEU A 248 -1.76 14.86 -13.93
CA LEU A 248 -1.97 13.42 -13.78
C LEU A 248 -3.43 13.12 -13.47
N ASP A 249 -3.94 12.04 -14.06
CA ASP A 249 -5.25 11.52 -13.74
C ASP A 249 -5.24 10.87 -12.35
N LYS A 250 -6.23 11.21 -11.52
CA LYS A 250 -6.32 10.76 -10.13
C LYS A 250 -6.41 9.24 -10.01
N ALA A 251 -7.29 8.61 -10.78
CA ALA A 251 -7.49 7.16 -10.70
C ALA A 251 -6.20 6.42 -11.08
N LYS A 252 -5.53 6.85 -12.16
CA LYS A 252 -4.23 6.27 -12.56
C LYS A 252 -3.13 6.48 -11.53
N THR A 253 -3.06 7.64 -10.87
CA THR A 253 -2.09 7.87 -9.79
C THR A 253 -2.39 7.00 -8.57
N MET A 254 -3.65 6.87 -8.19
CA MET A 254 -4.08 5.97 -7.12
C MET A 254 -3.74 4.51 -7.42
N SER A 255 -3.99 4.06 -8.65
CA SER A 255 -3.60 2.73 -9.12
C SER A 255 -2.08 2.51 -9.09
N LEU A 256 -1.27 3.52 -9.43
CA LEU A 256 0.19 3.42 -9.29
C LEU A 256 0.64 3.32 -7.83
N ILE A 257 0.00 4.06 -6.92
CA ILE A 257 0.31 4.00 -5.49
C ILE A 257 0.01 2.59 -4.95
N LEU A 258 -1.17 2.04 -5.28
CA LEU A 258 -1.51 0.68 -4.85
C LEU A 258 -0.53 -0.35 -5.45
N HIS A 259 -0.26 -0.25 -6.75
CA HIS A 259 0.68 -1.15 -7.43
C HIS A 259 2.08 -1.10 -6.81
N ALA A 260 2.60 0.10 -6.56
CA ALA A 260 3.91 0.27 -5.92
C ALA A 260 3.93 -0.27 -4.48
N ALA A 261 2.83 -0.14 -3.74
CA ALA A 261 2.69 -0.67 -2.39
C ALA A 261 2.65 -2.21 -2.37
N ASP A 262 1.98 -2.82 -3.34
CA ASP A 262 1.88 -4.27 -3.54
C ASP A 262 3.28 -4.89 -3.74
N ILE A 263 4.08 -4.33 -4.65
CA ILE A 263 5.44 -4.81 -4.92
C ILE A 263 6.54 -4.18 -4.04
N SER A 264 6.19 -3.66 -2.85
CA SER A 264 7.06 -2.76 -2.08
C SER A 264 8.13 -3.44 -1.23
N HIS A 265 8.03 -4.75 -0.95
CA HIS A 265 8.93 -5.40 0.01
C HIS A 265 10.43 -5.29 -0.34
N PRO A 266 10.89 -5.19 -1.61
CA PRO A 266 12.30 -4.95 -1.93
C PRO A 266 12.79 -3.53 -1.58
N ALA A 267 11.87 -2.61 -1.29
CA ALA A 267 12.17 -1.29 -0.76
C ALA A 267 12.06 -1.22 0.77
N LYS A 268 11.81 -2.33 1.48
CA LYS A 268 11.78 -2.41 2.96
C LYS A 268 13.13 -2.91 3.52
N SER A 269 13.26 -2.94 4.85
CA SER A 269 14.47 -3.49 5.49
C SER A 269 14.78 -4.91 5.01
N TRP A 270 16.07 -5.29 5.00
CA TRP A 270 16.50 -6.61 4.52
C TRP A 270 15.73 -7.76 5.19
N GLN A 271 15.47 -7.67 6.49
CA GLN A 271 14.76 -8.71 7.24
C GLN A 271 13.33 -8.91 6.72
N LEU A 272 12.59 -7.83 6.53
CA LEU A 272 11.23 -7.88 5.98
C LEU A 272 11.25 -8.32 4.52
N HIS A 273 12.15 -7.73 3.72
CA HIS A 273 12.30 -8.06 2.31
C HIS A 273 12.58 -9.55 2.10
N HIS A 274 13.58 -10.09 2.80
CA HIS A 274 13.98 -11.48 2.70
C HIS A 274 12.88 -12.43 3.16
N ARG A 275 12.18 -12.13 4.27
CA ARG A 275 11.04 -12.93 4.75
C ARG A 275 9.94 -13.01 3.69
N TRP A 276 9.57 -11.87 3.11
CA TRP A 276 8.59 -11.82 2.02
C TRP A 276 9.06 -12.55 0.76
N THR A 277 10.32 -12.40 0.38
CA THR A 277 10.89 -13.15 -0.76
C THR A 277 10.79 -14.65 -0.54
N MET A 278 11.16 -15.16 0.64
CA MET A 278 11.10 -16.60 0.92
C MET A 278 9.65 -17.11 0.90
N ALA A 279 8.71 -16.35 1.44
CA ALA A 279 7.29 -16.69 1.37
C ALA A 279 6.79 -16.78 -0.08
N LEU A 280 7.13 -15.80 -0.92
CA LEU A 280 6.73 -15.81 -2.34
C LEU A 280 7.36 -16.96 -3.11
N MET A 281 8.64 -17.26 -2.86
CA MET A 281 9.31 -18.39 -3.51
C MET A 281 8.66 -19.72 -3.11
N GLU A 282 8.35 -19.95 -1.83
CA GLU A 282 7.65 -21.18 -1.45
C GLU A 282 6.29 -21.28 -2.12
N GLU A 283 5.55 -20.19 -2.26
CA GLU A 283 4.27 -20.20 -2.97
C GLU A 283 4.42 -20.56 -4.46
N PHE A 284 5.42 -19.98 -5.15
CA PHE A 284 5.74 -20.38 -6.53
C PHE A 284 6.17 -21.84 -6.64
N PHE A 285 6.93 -22.34 -5.67
CA PHE A 285 7.34 -23.73 -5.64
C PHE A 285 6.15 -24.68 -5.42
N LEU A 286 5.19 -24.32 -4.58
CA LEU A 286 3.94 -25.06 -4.41
C LEU A 286 3.09 -25.05 -5.70
N GLN A 287 3.10 -23.96 -6.48
CA GLN A 287 2.50 -23.96 -7.82
C GLN A 287 3.26 -24.91 -8.74
N GLY A 288 4.59 -24.89 -8.75
CA GLY A 288 5.40 -25.77 -9.59
C GLY A 288 5.17 -27.25 -9.29
N ASP A 289 5.03 -27.61 -8.01
CA ASP A 289 4.69 -28.98 -7.62
C ASP A 289 3.33 -29.40 -8.21
N LYS A 290 2.31 -28.52 -8.16
CA LYS A 290 1.01 -28.75 -8.82
C LYS A 290 1.15 -28.87 -10.35
N GLU A 291 1.97 -28.03 -10.98
CA GLU A 291 2.24 -28.11 -12.42
C GLU A 291 2.85 -29.47 -12.79
N ALA A 292 3.83 -29.94 -12.01
CA ALA A 292 4.44 -31.25 -12.22
C ALA A 292 3.44 -32.40 -12.04
N GLU A 293 2.59 -32.35 -11.01
CA GLU A 293 1.52 -33.34 -10.77
C GLU A 293 0.51 -33.40 -11.93
N LEU A 294 0.21 -32.25 -12.55
CA LEU A 294 -0.70 -32.13 -13.68
C LEU A 294 -0.01 -32.42 -15.04
N GLY A 295 1.29 -32.67 -15.05
CA GLY A 295 2.07 -32.87 -16.28
C GLY A 295 2.22 -31.61 -17.13
N LEU A 296 2.11 -30.43 -16.51
CA LEU A 296 2.35 -29.12 -17.12
C LEU A 296 3.84 -28.75 -17.07
N PRO A 297 4.34 -27.94 -18.01
CA PRO A 297 5.67 -27.35 -17.88
C PRO A 297 5.71 -26.39 -16.70
N PHE A 298 6.83 -26.35 -15.97
CA PHE A 298 7.02 -25.38 -14.91
C PHE A 298 6.93 -23.95 -15.43
N SER A 299 6.13 -23.14 -14.77
CA SER A 299 6.14 -21.69 -14.94
C SER A 299 7.50 -21.11 -14.50
N PRO A 300 7.91 -19.94 -15.02
CA PRO A 300 9.13 -19.28 -14.56
C PRO A 300 9.16 -19.17 -13.03
N LEU A 301 10.32 -19.49 -12.44
CA LEU A 301 10.58 -19.45 -10.98
C LEU A 301 9.81 -20.49 -10.14
N CYS A 302 9.00 -21.37 -10.75
CA CYS A 302 8.21 -22.34 -10.01
C CYS A 302 8.94 -23.68 -9.78
N ASP A 303 10.08 -23.94 -10.44
CA ASP A 303 10.88 -25.14 -10.15
C ASP A 303 11.86 -24.89 -9.00
N ARG A 304 11.56 -25.44 -7.82
CA ARG A 304 12.41 -25.34 -6.62
C ARG A 304 13.81 -25.93 -6.78
N LYS A 305 14.09 -26.72 -7.82
CA LYS A 305 15.41 -27.34 -8.06
C LYS A 305 16.33 -26.52 -8.95
N SER A 306 15.79 -25.63 -9.77
CA SER A 306 16.56 -24.85 -10.74
C SER A 306 16.47 -23.34 -10.56
N THR A 307 15.57 -22.87 -9.69
CA THR A 307 15.34 -21.43 -9.50
C THR A 307 16.53 -20.79 -8.79
N MET A 308 17.10 -19.77 -9.42
CA MET A 308 18.18 -18.94 -8.87
C MET A 308 17.56 -17.70 -8.22
N VAL A 309 17.22 -17.81 -6.94
CA VAL A 309 16.45 -16.78 -6.21
C VAL A 309 17.17 -15.45 -6.23
N ALA A 310 18.47 -15.43 -5.94
CA ALA A 310 19.22 -14.18 -5.82
C ALA A 310 19.25 -13.39 -7.15
N GLN A 311 19.51 -14.08 -8.27
CA GLN A 311 19.54 -13.48 -9.61
C GLN A 311 18.15 -12.99 -10.02
N SER A 312 17.10 -13.76 -9.71
CA SER A 312 15.72 -13.36 -9.99
C SER A 312 15.31 -12.11 -9.20
N GLN A 313 15.69 -12.00 -7.93
CA GLN A 313 15.40 -10.80 -7.12
C GLN A 313 16.17 -9.57 -7.61
N ILE A 314 17.43 -9.70 -8.02
CA ILE A 314 18.18 -8.60 -8.65
C ILE A 314 17.46 -8.11 -9.91
N GLY A 315 17.01 -9.03 -10.77
CA GLY A 315 16.24 -8.70 -11.97
C GLY A 315 14.91 -8.02 -11.65
N PHE A 316 14.18 -8.52 -10.65
CA PHE A 316 12.92 -7.92 -10.21
C PHE A 316 13.12 -6.49 -9.71
N ILE A 317 14.17 -6.25 -8.91
CA ILE A 317 14.52 -4.91 -8.44
C ILE A 317 14.80 -3.97 -9.61
N ASP A 318 15.67 -4.38 -10.54
CA ASP A 318 16.16 -3.52 -11.63
C ASP A 318 15.09 -3.20 -12.68
N PHE A 319 14.23 -4.18 -12.99
CA PHE A 319 13.31 -4.06 -14.12
C PHE A 319 11.87 -3.71 -13.70
N ILE A 320 11.49 -3.93 -12.44
CA ILE A 320 10.12 -3.73 -11.95
C ILE A 320 10.08 -2.71 -10.82
N VAL A 321 10.82 -2.94 -9.72
CA VAL A 321 10.68 -2.14 -8.49
C VAL A 321 11.26 -0.73 -8.68
N GLU A 322 12.52 -0.61 -9.07
CA GLU A 322 13.20 0.69 -9.21
C GLU A 322 12.48 1.60 -10.23
N PRO A 323 12.09 1.15 -11.44
CA PRO A 323 11.30 1.96 -12.36
C PRO A 323 9.95 2.42 -11.81
N THR A 324 9.30 1.58 -10.98
CA THR A 324 7.99 1.90 -10.38
C THR A 324 8.14 2.97 -9.31
N PHE A 325 9.06 2.81 -8.36
CA PHE A 325 9.27 3.78 -7.29
C PHE A 325 9.85 5.11 -7.81
N SER A 326 10.68 5.07 -8.85
CA SER A 326 11.11 6.30 -9.54
C SER A 326 9.91 7.03 -10.13
N LEU A 327 9.03 6.33 -10.84
CA LEU A 327 7.86 6.94 -11.47
C LEU A 327 6.83 7.44 -10.44
N LEU A 328 6.64 6.71 -9.35
CA LEU A 328 5.82 7.13 -8.21
C LEU A 328 6.34 8.45 -7.64
N THR A 329 7.65 8.52 -7.37
CA THR A 329 8.28 9.71 -6.82
C THR A 329 8.10 10.92 -7.76
N ASP A 330 8.42 10.75 -9.05
CA ASP A 330 8.26 11.83 -10.04
C ASP A 330 6.79 12.29 -10.16
N SER A 331 5.85 11.36 -10.02
CA SER A 331 4.41 11.65 -10.01
C SER A 331 4.00 12.46 -8.78
N THR A 332 4.46 12.05 -7.60
CA THR A 332 4.19 12.76 -6.35
C THR A 332 4.82 14.16 -6.35
N GLU A 333 6.05 14.31 -6.83
CA GLU A 333 6.72 15.62 -6.99
C GLU A 333 5.91 16.54 -7.91
N LYS A 334 5.46 16.04 -9.08
CA LYS A 334 4.66 16.84 -10.02
C LYS A 334 3.34 17.32 -9.42
N ILE A 335 2.73 16.52 -8.54
CA ILE A 335 1.43 16.85 -7.92
C ILE A 335 1.62 17.78 -6.71
N ILE A 336 2.60 17.51 -5.86
CA ILE A 336 2.69 18.10 -4.52
C ILE A 336 3.54 19.36 -4.47
N ILE A 337 4.61 19.48 -5.26
CA ILE A 337 5.45 20.68 -5.27
C ILE A 337 4.62 21.95 -5.57
N PRO A 338 3.74 21.97 -6.60
CA PRO A 338 2.90 23.15 -6.85
C PRO A 338 1.98 23.50 -5.67
N LEU A 339 1.44 22.50 -4.97
CA LEU A 339 0.59 22.71 -3.80
C LEU A 339 1.37 23.30 -2.62
N ILE A 340 2.61 22.83 -2.38
CA ILE A 340 3.51 23.39 -1.35
C ILE A 340 3.82 24.86 -1.65
N GLU A 341 4.14 25.18 -2.91
CA GLU A 341 4.44 26.54 -3.33
C GLU A 341 3.21 27.46 -3.18
N GLU A 342 2.02 26.98 -3.50
CA GLU A 342 0.76 27.72 -3.31
C GLU A 342 0.49 28.02 -1.84
N ASP A 343 0.56 27.02 -0.96
CA ASP A 343 0.37 27.17 0.49
C ASP A 343 1.36 28.20 1.07
N SER A 344 2.63 28.12 0.67
CA SER A 344 3.68 29.07 1.09
C SER A 344 3.37 30.52 0.68
N LYS A 345 2.84 30.73 -0.54
CA LYS A 345 2.45 32.07 -1.04
C LYS A 345 1.24 32.64 -0.31
N THR A 346 0.28 31.81 0.10
CA THR A 346 -0.90 32.27 0.86
C THR A 346 -0.56 32.66 2.30
N LYS A 347 0.50 32.09 2.88
CA LYS A 347 0.97 32.36 4.25
C LYS A 347 1.92 33.57 4.37
N THR A 348 2.43 34.14 3.27
CA THR A 348 3.15 35.43 3.29
C THR A 348 2.19 36.62 3.37
N PRO A 349 2.19 37.44 4.43
CA PRO A 349 1.28 38.59 4.52
C PRO A 349 1.70 39.70 3.57
N SER A 350 0.75 40.18 2.76
CA SER A 350 0.79 41.54 2.21
C SER A 350 0.77 42.53 3.39
N TYR A 351 1.86 43.29 3.54
CA TYR A 351 2.03 44.44 4.44
C TYR A 351 1.69 44.24 5.94
N GLY A 352 2.76 44.12 6.74
CA GLY A 352 2.85 44.82 8.03
C GLY A 352 2.15 44.21 9.24
N ALA A 353 2.61 43.06 9.73
CA ALA A 353 2.59 42.75 11.16
C ALA A 353 3.60 41.63 11.46
N SER A 354 4.66 41.97 12.20
CA SER A 354 5.61 41.00 12.71
C SER A 354 4.93 40.13 13.78
N ARG A 355 4.52 38.92 13.41
CA ARG A 355 4.38 37.79 14.33
C ARG A 355 5.05 36.58 13.70
N ARG A 356 6.35 36.45 13.97
CA ARG A 356 7.03 35.14 13.90
C ARG A 356 6.37 34.24 14.96
N SER A 357 5.43 33.40 14.56
CA SER A 357 5.15 32.18 15.32
C SER A 357 6.16 31.13 14.86
N ASN A 358 7.24 30.95 15.64
CA ASN A 358 7.96 29.70 15.64
C ASN A 358 7.01 28.63 16.19
N MET A 359 6.17 28.03 15.36
CA MET A 359 5.49 26.79 15.69
C MET A 359 6.44 25.64 15.33
N LYS A 360 7.47 25.46 16.16
CA LYS A 360 7.96 24.12 16.46
C LYS A 360 6.90 23.49 17.36
N GLY A 361 6.37 22.33 16.96
CA GLY A 361 5.47 21.43 17.69
C GLY A 361 4.74 22.01 18.90
N THR A 362 3.42 22.17 18.80
CA THR A 362 2.61 22.49 19.98
C THR A 362 2.65 21.30 20.93
N MET A 363 3.39 21.42 22.04
CA MET A 363 3.25 20.51 23.18
C MET A 363 1.86 20.73 23.76
N ASN A 364 0.93 19.83 23.45
CA ASN A 364 -0.24 19.62 24.26
C ASN A 364 -0.20 18.15 24.69
N ASP A 365 -0.04 17.95 26.00
CA ASP A 365 -0.22 16.67 26.70
C ASP A 365 0.83 15.56 26.49
N GLY A 366 2.12 15.92 26.43
CA GLY A 366 3.22 14.94 26.53
C GLY A 366 3.41 13.99 25.34
N THR A 367 2.54 14.04 24.34
CA THR A 367 2.67 13.32 23.06
C THR A 367 3.25 14.24 21.98
N TYR A 368 4.40 13.88 21.43
CA TYR A 368 4.93 14.50 20.21
C TYR A 368 4.06 14.05 19.03
N SER A 369 3.09 14.85 18.62
CA SER A 369 2.37 14.61 17.37
C SER A 369 3.24 15.05 16.20
N PRO A 370 3.61 14.15 15.26
CA PRO A 370 4.39 14.55 14.11
C PRO A 370 3.58 15.53 13.22
N ASP A 371 4.28 16.50 12.63
CA ASP A 371 3.67 17.49 11.74
C ASP A 371 3.63 16.91 10.32
N TYR A 372 2.43 16.63 9.81
CA TYR A 372 2.18 16.18 8.43
C TYR A 372 1.46 17.24 7.59
N SER A 373 1.57 18.51 7.98
CA SER A 373 1.12 19.62 7.15
C SER A 373 1.85 19.61 5.82
N LEU A 374 1.24 20.21 4.80
CA LEU A 374 1.85 20.28 3.48
C LEU A 374 3.25 20.93 3.50
N ALA A 375 3.51 21.83 4.45
CA ALA A 375 4.79 22.51 4.63
C ALA A 375 5.90 21.62 5.24
N SER A 376 5.56 20.49 5.86
CA SER A 376 6.53 19.57 6.46
C SER A 376 6.88 18.38 5.55
N VAL A 377 6.22 18.25 4.40
CA VAL A 377 6.48 17.18 3.42
C VAL A 377 7.91 17.28 2.87
N ASP A 378 8.70 16.22 3.05
CA ASP A 378 10.07 16.09 2.53
C ASP A 378 10.18 14.97 1.48
N LEU A 379 9.76 15.28 0.26
CA LEU A 379 9.84 14.36 -0.88
C LEU A 379 11.28 13.92 -1.20
N LYS A 380 12.27 14.76 -0.90
CA LYS A 380 13.67 14.44 -1.12
C LYS A 380 14.13 13.36 -0.15
N SER A 381 13.79 13.48 1.12
CA SER A 381 14.08 12.44 2.12
C SER A 381 13.36 11.14 1.79
N PHE A 382 12.09 11.20 1.37
CA PHE A 382 11.33 10.02 0.92
C PHE A 382 12.03 9.30 -0.24
N LYS A 383 12.39 10.04 -1.31
CA LYS A 383 13.10 9.51 -2.48
C LYS A 383 14.43 8.85 -2.13
N ASN A 384 15.25 9.55 -1.35
CA ASN A 384 16.57 9.07 -0.99
C ASN A 384 16.50 7.80 -0.13
N ASN A 385 15.59 7.76 0.86
CA ASN A 385 15.40 6.58 1.70
C ASN A 385 15.04 5.35 0.86
N LEU A 386 14.06 5.47 -0.04
CA LEU A 386 13.67 4.38 -0.93
C LEU A 386 14.83 3.91 -1.81
N ALA A 387 15.54 4.84 -2.45
CA ALA A 387 16.68 4.51 -3.31
C ALA A 387 17.79 3.81 -2.52
N ASP A 388 18.12 4.30 -1.32
CA ASP A 388 19.15 3.72 -0.46
C ASP A 388 18.79 2.29 -0.03
N VAL A 389 17.54 2.04 0.37
CA VAL A 389 17.09 0.71 0.81
C VAL A 389 17.04 -0.28 -0.36
N ILE A 390 16.48 0.11 -1.50
CA ILE A 390 16.45 -0.72 -2.72
C ILE A 390 17.88 -1.10 -3.13
N GLN A 391 18.79 -0.13 -3.14
CA GLN A 391 20.18 -0.36 -3.50
C GLN A 391 20.89 -1.28 -2.50
N GLN A 392 20.65 -1.12 -1.19
CA GLN A 392 21.21 -2.02 -0.16
C GLN A 392 20.72 -3.46 -0.34
N ASN A 393 19.42 -3.67 -0.55
CA ASN A 393 18.86 -5.00 -0.77
C ASN A 393 19.37 -5.64 -2.06
N LYS A 394 19.54 -4.86 -3.13
CA LYS A 394 20.15 -5.33 -4.38
C LYS A 394 21.59 -5.79 -4.18
N GLU A 395 22.42 -5.00 -3.49
CA GLU A 395 23.80 -5.41 -3.18
C GLU A 395 23.82 -6.68 -2.32
N ARG A 396 22.90 -6.80 -1.36
CA ARG A 396 22.79 -7.99 -0.53
C ARG A 396 22.48 -9.25 -1.35
N TRP A 397 21.60 -9.16 -2.34
CA TRP A 397 21.38 -10.27 -3.27
C TRP A 397 22.59 -10.58 -4.15
N LYS A 398 23.34 -9.57 -4.61
CA LYS A 398 24.57 -9.79 -5.37
C LYS A 398 25.62 -10.52 -4.54
N GLU A 399 25.75 -10.18 -3.26
CA GLU A 399 26.63 -10.89 -2.33
C GLU A 399 26.23 -12.37 -2.20
N LEU A 400 24.93 -12.65 -2.02
CA LEU A 400 24.40 -14.02 -1.93
C LEU A 400 24.61 -14.80 -3.24
N ALA A 401 24.38 -14.16 -4.39
CA ALA A 401 24.64 -14.76 -5.70
C ALA A 401 26.13 -15.11 -5.90
N ALA A 402 27.03 -14.29 -5.38
CA ALA A 402 28.48 -14.49 -5.49
C ALA A 402 29.01 -15.58 -4.53
N GLN A 403 28.37 -15.79 -3.38
CA GLN A 403 28.77 -16.78 -2.38
C GLN A 403 28.39 -18.23 -2.77
N GLY A 404 27.58 -18.40 -3.83
CA GLY A 404 26.91 -19.65 -4.15
C GLY A 404 25.74 -19.85 -3.18
N GLU A 405 24.54 -20.08 -3.71
CA GLU A 405 23.32 -20.12 -2.87
C GLU A 405 23.49 -21.14 -1.73
N PRO A 406 23.40 -20.72 -0.45
CA PRO A 406 23.29 -21.67 0.63
C PRO A 406 22.02 -22.49 0.42
N ASP A 407 22.14 -23.80 0.56
CA ASP A 407 21.05 -24.77 0.47
C ASP A 407 19.84 -24.25 1.29
N LEU A 408 18.76 -23.86 0.61
CA LEU A 408 17.57 -23.22 1.21
C LEU A 408 16.97 -24.07 2.35
N HIS A 409 17.29 -25.37 2.37
CA HIS A 409 16.87 -26.32 3.40
C HIS A 409 17.59 -26.17 4.74
N LYS A 410 18.82 -25.63 4.82
CA LYS A 410 19.57 -25.57 6.09
C LYS A 410 19.15 -24.42 7.00
N ASN A 411 18.73 -23.29 6.46
CA ASN A 411 18.47 -22.09 7.27
C ASN A 411 17.11 -22.11 7.99
N SER A 412 16.16 -22.99 7.61
CA SER A 412 14.89 -23.09 8.32
C SER A 412 15.03 -23.81 9.67
N GLU A 413 15.88 -24.84 9.76
CA GLU A 413 16.15 -25.57 11.01
C GLU A 413 17.06 -24.77 11.96
N ASP A 414 17.98 -23.95 11.42
CA ASP A 414 18.86 -23.10 12.23
C ASP A 414 18.12 -21.89 12.84
N LEU A 415 17.04 -21.40 12.22
CA LEU A 415 16.19 -20.35 12.79
C LEU A 415 15.28 -20.87 13.91
N VAL A 416 14.68 -22.06 13.72
CA VAL A 416 13.84 -22.70 14.76
C VAL A 416 14.68 -23.15 15.96
N SER A 417 15.90 -23.67 15.73
CA SER A 417 16.79 -24.08 16.83
C SER A 417 17.44 -22.90 17.58
N ALA A 418 17.50 -21.71 16.98
CA ALA A 418 17.91 -20.48 17.66
C ALA A 418 16.80 -19.93 18.57
N GLU A 419 15.52 -20.10 18.18
CA GLU A 419 14.36 -19.73 19.00
C GLU A 419 14.18 -20.69 20.19
N GLU A 420 14.38 -22.00 20.01
CA GLU A 420 14.31 -22.98 21.12
C GLU A 420 15.43 -22.78 22.16
N LYS A 421 16.64 -22.42 21.73
CA LYS A 421 17.76 -22.14 22.66
C LYS A 421 17.61 -20.82 23.43
N HIS A 422 16.87 -19.86 22.90
CA HIS A 422 16.55 -18.62 23.60
C HIS A 422 15.42 -18.78 24.64
N ALA A 423 14.53 -19.76 24.45
CA ALA A 423 13.48 -20.08 25.42
C ALA A 423 14.00 -20.82 26.67
N GLU A 424 15.04 -21.65 26.54
CA GLU A 424 15.63 -22.39 27.67
C GLU A 424 16.56 -21.56 28.57
N THR A 425 17.00 -20.38 28.11
CA THR A 425 17.90 -19.51 28.91
C THR A 425 17.17 -18.48 29.77
N HIS A 426 15.83 -18.44 29.72
CA HIS A 426 15.00 -17.52 30.51
C HIS A 426 13.84 -18.18 31.29
N SER A 427 13.91 -19.48 31.57
CA SER A 427 13.07 -20.13 32.62
C SER A 427 13.81 -20.31 33.94
#